data_AF-N1Q7B3-F1
#
_entry.id   AF-N1Q7B3-F1
#
_cell.length_a   1.000
_cell.length_b   1.000
_cell.length_c   1.000
_cell.angle_alpha   90.00
_cell.angle_beta   90.00
_cell.angle_gamma   90.00
#
_symmetry.space_group_name_H-M   'P 1'
#
loop_
_entity.id
_entity.type
_entity.pdbx_description
1 polymer ?
#
loop_
_entity_poly.entity_id
_entity_poly.type
_entity_poly.pdbx_seq_one_letter_code
_entity_poly.pdbx_strand_id
1 'polypeptide(L)'
;LSSPPPPAQFQERVSFDTFDNKEASDFSLTLNRKHKDYEYTKRSRTFLCGTDTNEYSDTALEWLIDELVDDGDEIVCLRVVEKDSKEALKWSGGQGQRGYRREATRFLEEIEKKNTEDRAISLVLEFSIGKVHDTIQQMIRIYEPAMLVVGTRGRSLTGYQGLLSSGSVSKYCLQYSPVPVIVVRPSSKREAKKRKRLADPSRGGYRDILDKS
;
A
#
# COMPACT_ATOMS: atom_id res chain seq x y z
N LEU A 1 11.05 30.46 30.95
CA LEU A 1 10.66 29.04 30.83
C LEU A 1 10.18 28.85 29.41
N SER A 2 10.98 28.20 28.55
CA SER A 2 10.56 27.93 27.16
C SER A 2 9.45 26.88 27.18
N SER A 3 8.39 27.14 26.40
CA SER A 3 7.29 26.20 26.22
C SER A 3 7.81 24.85 25.73
N PRO A 4 7.23 23.72 26.18
CA PRO A 4 7.60 22.41 25.64
C PRO A 4 7.33 22.36 24.12
N PRO A 5 8.12 21.59 23.36
CA PRO A 5 7.89 21.44 21.93
C PRO A 5 6.47 20.90 21.68
N PRO A 6 5.83 21.30 20.57
CA PRO A 6 4.51 20.79 20.23
C PRO A 6 4.54 19.26 20.12
N PRO A 7 3.45 18.58 20.55
CA PRO A 7 3.38 17.13 20.49
C PRO A 7 3.49 16.64 19.04
N ALA A 8 4.12 15.49 18.84
CA ALA A 8 4.19 14.84 17.54
C ALA A 8 2.77 14.60 16.98
N GLN A 9 2.59 14.83 15.68
CA GLN A 9 1.31 14.62 14.99
C GLN A 9 0.87 13.16 15.09
N PHE A 10 1.80 12.22 14.91
CA PHE A 10 1.57 10.80 15.11
C PHE A 10 2.18 10.31 16.42
N GLN A 11 1.45 9.43 17.10
CA GLN A 11 1.88 8.80 18.35
C GLN A 11 2.06 7.31 18.14
N GLU A 12 3.14 6.76 18.69
CA GLU A 12 3.33 5.31 18.74
C GLU A 12 2.23 4.65 19.57
N ARG A 13 1.70 3.54 19.07
CA ARG A 13 0.74 2.71 19.78
C ARG A 13 1.26 1.28 19.91
N VAL A 14 0.46 0.44 20.55
CA VAL A 14 0.78 -0.96 20.79
C VAL A 14 1.15 -1.63 19.46
N SER A 15 2.32 -2.26 19.45
CA SER A 15 2.88 -2.98 18.32
C SER A 15 3.04 -4.45 18.73
N PHE A 16 2.88 -5.36 17.78
CA PHE A 16 2.93 -6.80 18.01
C PHE A 16 4.04 -7.41 17.17
N ASP A 17 4.74 -8.42 17.69
CA ASP A 17 5.67 -9.21 16.90
C ASP A 17 5.65 -10.69 17.32
N THR A 18 6.00 -11.57 16.39
CA THR A 18 6.14 -13.01 16.64
C THR A 18 7.59 -13.43 16.84
N PHE A 19 8.49 -12.48 17.08
CA PHE A 19 9.94 -12.68 17.07
C PHE A 19 10.42 -13.71 18.09
N ASP A 20 9.87 -13.66 19.29
CA ASP A 20 10.27 -14.55 20.40
C ASP A 20 9.44 -15.85 20.44
N ASN A 21 8.47 -16.01 19.54
CA ASN A 21 7.62 -17.19 19.50
C ASN A 21 8.23 -18.31 18.63
N LYS A 22 8.85 -19.30 19.26
CA LYS A 22 9.44 -20.48 18.59
C LYS A 22 8.40 -21.37 17.90
N GLU A 23 7.12 -21.26 18.27
CA GLU A 23 6.03 -22.03 17.67
C GLU A 23 5.37 -21.29 16.50
N ALA A 24 5.71 -20.02 16.27
CA ALA A 24 5.16 -19.27 15.14
C ALA A 24 5.67 -19.87 13.82
N SER A 25 4.73 -20.19 12.93
CA SER A 25 5.04 -20.68 11.58
C SER A 25 5.70 -19.62 10.72
N ASP A 26 5.34 -18.35 10.94
CA ASP A 26 5.70 -17.22 10.10
C ASP A 26 6.12 -16.01 10.94
N PHE A 27 7.08 -15.26 10.41
CA PHE A 27 7.55 -14.01 11.01
C PHE A 27 6.57 -12.90 10.65
N SER A 28 6.02 -12.24 11.67
CA SER A 28 5.15 -11.06 11.51
C SER A 28 5.51 -9.98 12.53
N LEU A 29 5.45 -8.73 12.08
CA LEU A 29 5.63 -7.52 12.88
C LEU A 29 4.54 -6.53 12.48
N THR A 30 3.72 -6.16 13.45
CA THR A 30 2.69 -5.13 13.33
C THR A 30 3.16 -3.88 14.08
N LEU A 31 3.31 -2.76 13.37
CA LEU A 31 3.58 -1.45 13.97
C LEU A 31 2.35 -0.56 13.84
N ASN A 32 2.01 0.18 14.89
CA ASN A 32 0.84 1.06 14.90
C ASN A 32 1.23 2.51 15.23
N ARG A 33 0.67 3.44 14.45
CA ARG A 33 0.81 4.89 14.59
C ARG A 33 -0.55 5.53 14.44
N LYS A 34 -0.94 6.39 15.37
CA LYS A 34 -2.21 7.10 15.29
C LYS A 34 -1.97 8.59 15.31
N HIS A 35 -2.68 9.32 14.45
CA HIS A 35 -2.74 10.76 14.56
C HIS A 35 -3.26 11.14 15.96
N LYS A 36 -2.76 12.24 16.53
CA LYS A 36 -3.14 12.73 17.87
C LYS A 36 -4.66 12.96 18.01
N ASP A 37 -5.31 13.34 16.91
CA ASP A 37 -6.73 13.64 16.83
C ASP A 37 -7.54 12.48 16.24
N TYR A 38 -6.93 11.30 16.05
CA TYR A 38 -7.63 10.12 15.55
C TYR A 38 -8.67 9.63 16.57
N GLU A 39 -9.93 9.57 16.13
CA GLU A 39 -11.02 8.94 16.86
C GLU A 39 -11.73 7.91 15.98
N TYR A 40 -11.90 6.70 16.51
CA TYR A 40 -12.65 5.66 15.83
C TYR A 40 -14.16 5.91 15.98
N THR A 41 -14.87 5.88 14.86
CA THR A 41 -16.33 6.04 14.81
C THR A 41 -16.97 4.87 14.08
N LYS A 42 -18.30 4.75 14.15
CA LYS A 42 -19.05 3.74 13.36
C LYS A 42 -18.94 3.93 11.84
N ARG A 43 -18.41 5.06 11.38
CA ARG A 43 -18.19 5.36 9.96
C ARG A 43 -16.75 5.17 9.52
N SER A 44 -15.83 4.93 10.46
CA SER A 44 -14.42 4.66 10.19
C SER A 44 -14.29 3.41 9.32
N ARG A 45 -13.57 3.55 8.21
CA ARG A 45 -13.29 2.46 7.28
C ARG A 45 -11.86 2.01 7.44
N THR A 46 -11.62 0.73 7.17
CA THR A 46 -10.28 0.16 7.11
C THR A 46 -9.92 -0.11 5.65
N PHE A 47 -8.76 0.38 5.21
CA PHE A 47 -8.21 0.15 3.87
C PHE A 47 -6.98 -0.71 3.98
N LEU A 48 -6.89 -1.77 3.16
CA LEU A 48 -5.68 -2.57 3.05
C LEU A 48 -4.89 -2.12 1.83
N CYS A 49 -3.62 -1.76 1.98
CA CYS A 49 -2.75 -1.33 0.89
C CYS A 49 -1.57 -2.27 0.75
N GLY A 50 -1.42 -2.90 -0.42
CA GLY A 50 -0.25 -3.72 -0.75
C GLY A 50 0.96 -2.86 -1.08
N THR A 51 2.01 -2.96 -0.27
CA THR A 51 3.24 -2.18 -0.37
C THR A 51 4.46 -3.04 -0.61
N ASP A 52 5.38 -2.56 -1.46
CA ASP A 52 6.67 -3.19 -1.71
C ASP A 52 7.78 -2.13 -1.89
N THR A 53 8.97 -2.52 -2.34
CA THR A 53 10.12 -1.61 -2.57
C THR A 53 10.02 -0.78 -3.86
N ASN A 54 8.99 -1.00 -4.67
CA ASN A 54 8.87 -0.37 -5.98
C ASN A 54 8.02 0.91 -5.92
N GLU A 55 8.33 1.83 -6.84
CA GLU A 55 7.64 3.12 -6.94
C GLU A 55 6.12 3.01 -7.16
N TYR A 56 5.63 1.98 -7.86
CA TYR A 56 4.20 1.89 -8.15
C TYR A 56 3.34 1.59 -6.92
N SER A 57 3.87 0.89 -5.91
CA SER A 57 3.14 0.69 -4.66
C SER A 57 3.21 1.94 -3.79
N ASP A 58 4.31 2.68 -3.89
CA ASP A 58 4.47 3.97 -3.21
C ASP A 58 3.43 4.98 -3.69
N THR A 59 3.28 5.13 -5.01
CA THR A 59 2.24 5.98 -5.62
C THR A 59 0.82 5.49 -5.29
N ALA A 60 0.63 4.19 -5.09
CA ALA A 60 -0.68 3.65 -4.71
C ALA A 60 -1.07 4.06 -3.29
N LEU A 61 -0.10 4.06 -2.38
CA LEU A 61 -0.28 4.49 -1.00
C LEU A 61 -0.47 6.01 -0.90
N GLU A 62 0.31 6.79 -1.65
CA GLU A 62 0.13 8.24 -1.76
C GLU A 62 -1.29 8.57 -2.26
N TRP A 63 -1.71 7.96 -3.37
CA TRP A 63 -3.06 8.12 -3.89
C TRP A 63 -4.16 7.73 -2.88
N LEU A 64 -3.95 6.67 -2.09
CA LEU A 64 -4.89 6.27 -1.05
C LEU A 64 -5.03 7.36 0.01
N ILE A 65 -3.91 7.90 0.49
CA ILE A 65 -3.86 8.95 1.52
C ILE A 65 -4.49 10.25 1.02
N ASP A 66 -4.23 10.63 -0.23
CA ASP A 66 -4.66 11.92 -0.75
C ASP A 66 -6.12 11.93 -1.21
N GLU A 67 -6.58 10.85 -1.84
CA GLU A 67 -7.83 10.88 -2.62
C GLU A 67 -8.98 10.08 -2.00
N LEU A 68 -8.70 9.15 -1.09
CA LEU A 68 -9.71 8.17 -0.65
C LEU A 68 -9.96 8.14 0.85
N VAL A 69 -8.94 8.30 1.69
CA VAL A 69 -9.11 8.26 3.14
C VAL A 69 -9.60 9.58 3.70
N ASP A 70 -10.45 9.51 4.72
CA ASP A 70 -10.94 10.66 5.47
C ASP A 70 -10.53 10.56 6.94
N ASP A 71 -10.77 11.61 7.72
CA ASP A 71 -10.53 11.59 9.16
C ASP A 71 -11.27 10.44 9.86
N GLY A 72 -10.57 9.77 10.77
CA GLY A 72 -11.07 8.60 11.48
C GLY A 72 -10.93 7.29 10.71
N ASP A 73 -10.44 7.27 9.48
CA ASP A 73 -10.14 6.03 8.75
C ASP A 73 -8.82 5.38 9.21
N GLU A 74 -8.70 4.09 8.93
CA GLU A 74 -7.51 3.29 9.19
C GLU A 74 -6.91 2.74 7.89
N ILE A 75 -5.58 2.86 7.77
CA ILE A 75 -4.81 2.32 6.65
C ILE A 75 -3.91 1.22 7.18
N VAL A 76 -4.12 0.00 6.68
CA VAL A 76 -3.26 -1.16 6.89
C VAL A 76 -2.33 -1.29 5.70
N CYS A 77 -1.09 -0.85 5.87
CA CYS A 77 -0.01 -1.05 4.90
C CYS A 77 0.57 -2.45 5.06
N LEU A 78 0.29 -3.33 4.11
CA LEU A 78 0.82 -4.70 4.10
C LEU A 78 2.12 -4.76 3.30
N ARG A 79 3.18 -5.25 3.93
CA ARG A 79 4.48 -5.53 3.31
C ARG A 79 4.84 -6.98 3.53
N VAL A 80 4.82 -7.74 2.44
CA VAL A 80 5.16 -9.17 2.46
C VAL A 80 6.48 -9.39 1.75
N VAL A 81 7.38 -10.12 2.41
CA VAL A 81 8.69 -10.45 1.87
C VAL A 81 8.89 -11.95 1.87
N GLU A 82 9.37 -12.50 0.75
CA GLU A 82 9.65 -13.93 0.67
C GLU A 82 10.91 -14.27 1.47
N LYS A 83 10.91 -15.45 2.12
CA LYS A 83 11.95 -15.89 3.04
C LYS A 83 13.36 -15.89 2.43
N ASP A 84 13.48 -16.23 1.16
CA ASP A 84 14.75 -16.35 0.45
C ASP A 84 15.06 -15.13 -0.45
N SER A 85 14.30 -14.04 -0.29
CA SER A 85 14.50 -12.81 -1.05
C SER A 85 15.78 -12.06 -0.63
N LYS A 86 16.32 -11.26 -1.54
CA LYS A 86 17.49 -10.39 -1.23
C LYS A 86 17.18 -9.42 -0.11
N GLU A 87 15.93 -8.96 -0.01
CA GLU A 87 15.41 -8.11 1.04
C GLU A 87 15.49 -8.79 2.40
N ALA A 88 14.99 -10.02 2.51
CA ALA A 88 15.09 -10.82 3.74
C ALA A 88 16.54 -10.99 4.19
N LEU A 89 17.45 -11.36 3.27
CA LEU A 89 18.89 -11.48 3.57
C LEU A 89 19.52 -10.16 3.98
N LYS A 90 19.18 -9.05 3.32
CA LYS A 90 19.72 -7.71 3.61
C LYS A 90 19.31 -7.24 4.99
N TRP A 91 18.05 -7.44 5.37
CA TRP A 91 17.54 -7.03 6.66
C TRP A 91 18.00 -7.94 7.79
N SER A 92 18.20 -9.24 7.51
CA SER A 92 18.72 -10.18 8.49
C SER A 92 20.22 -10.09 8.70
N GLY A 93 20.98 -9.40 7.84
CA GLY A 93 22.45 -9.34 7.74
C GLY A 93 23.22 -9.12 9.06
N GLY A 94 23.26 -10.14 9.91
CA GLY A 94 23.88 -10.16 11.24
C GLY A 94 23.02 -9.58 12.38
N GLN A 95 21.93 -8.87 12.09
CA GLN A 95 21.08 -8.22 13.11
C GLN A 95 19.75 -8.94 13.37
N GLY A 96 19.39 -9.94 12.56
CA GLY A 96 18.17 -10.72 12.71
C GLY A 96 16.93 -9.83 12.83
N GLN A 97 16.14 -10.04 13.89
CA GLN A 97 14.90 -9.33 14.19
C GLN A 97 15.05 -7.80 14.28
N ARG A 98 16.18 -7.30 14.80
CA ARG A 98 16.42 -5.84 14.94
C ARG A 98 16.50 -5.14 13.59
N GLY A 99 17.03 -5.81 12.57
CA GLY A 99 17.14 -5.25 11.23
C GLY A 99 15.78 -5.07 10.57
N TYR A 100 14.90 -6.06 10.71
CA TYR A 100 13.51 -5.98 10.26
C TYR A 100 12.72 -4.88 10.97
N ARG A 101 12.81 -4.80 12.31
CA ARG A 101 12.14 -3.74 13.06
C ARG A 101 12.62 -2.36 12.64
N ARG A 102 13.93 -2.16 12.43
CA ARG A 102 14.48 -0.88 11.94
C ARG A 102 13.91 -0.50 10.58
N GLU A 103 13.87 -1.45 9.63
CA GLU A 103 13.34 -1.16 8.30
C GLU A 103 11.84 -0.87 8.35
N ALA A 104 11.07 -1.64 9.13
CA ALA A 104 9.64 -1.41 9.31
C ALA A 104 9.37 -0.04 9.93
N THR A 105 10.09 0.35 10.98
CA THR A 105 9.98 1.69 11.58
C THR A 105 10.30 2.79 10.58
N ARG A 106 11.41 2.65 9.84
CA ARG A 106 11.78 3.60 8.78
C ARG A 106 10.69 3.72 7.72
N PHE A 107 10.14 2.61 7.26
CA PHE A 107 9.09 2.61 6.25
C PHE A 107 7.82 3.27 6.78
N LEU A 108 7.44 3.03 8.04
CA LEU A 108 6.30 3.68 8.67
C LEU A 108 6.50 5.20 8.80
N GLU A 109 7.70 5.66 9.17
CA GLU A 109 8.05 7.10 9.16
C GLU A 109 7.96 7.72 7.75
N GLU A 110 8.33 6.96 6.70
CA GLU A 110 8.17 7.40 5.31
C GLU A 110 6.69 7.49 4.91
N ILE A 111 5.82 6.65 5.47
CA ILE A 111 4.36 6.71 5.25
C ILE A 111 3.75 7.89 5.98
N GLU A 112 4.13 8.14 7.24
CA GLU A 112 3.65 9.30 8.02
C GLU A 112 3.88 10.62 7.28
N LYS A 113 5.05 10.78 6.64
CA LYS A 113 5.41 11.97 5.88
C LYS A 113 4.52 12.22 4.65
N LYS A 114 3.79 11.21 4.17
CA LYS A 114 2.86 11.35 3.04
C LYS A 114 1.53 11.95 3.46
N ASN A 115 1.18 11.94 4.74
CA ASN A 115 -0.01 12.61 5.25
C ASN A 115 0.20 14.14 5.32
N THR A 116 0.30 14.77 4.14
CA THR A 116 0.63 16.20 4.03
C THR A 116 -0.53 17.12 4.44
N GLU A 117 -1.75 16.59 4.44
CA GLU A 117 -2.97 17.32 4.81
C GLU A 117 -3.34 17.18 6.30
N ASP A 118 -2.46 16.59 7.13
CA ASP A 118 -2.65 16.42 8.58
C ASP A 118 -3.95 15.67 8.95
N ARG A 119 -4.36 14.71 8.10
CA ARG A 119 -5.59 13.92 8.30
C ARG A 119 -5.49 13.09 9.58
N ALA A 120 -6.58 13.02 10.33
CA ALA A 120 -6.68 12.32 11.60
C ALA A 120 -6.87 10.80 11.40
N ILE A 121 -5.85 10.11 10.89
CA ILE A 121 -5.90 8.70 10.48
C ILE A 121 -5.11 7.76 11.42
N SER A 122 -5.46 6.47 11.38
CA SER A 122 -4.70 5.37 11.99
C SER A 122 -3.86 4.68 10.90
N LEU A 123 -2.56 4.52 11.15
CA LEU A 123 -1.62 3.83 10.27
C LEU A 123 -1.16 2.54 10.95
N VAL A 124 -1.39 1.42 10.28
CA VAL A 124 -0.93 0.09 10.70
C VAL A 124 0.00 -0.44 9.64
N LEU A 125 1.25 -0.75 10.00
CA LEU A 125 2.17 -1.45 9.12
C LEU A 125 2.19 -2.92 9.51
N GLU A 126 1.70 -3.76 8.62
CA GLU A 126 1.79 -5.22 8.70
C GLU A 126 2.98 -5.70 7.88
N PHE A 127 4.00 -6.20 8.57
CA PHE A 127 5.18 -6.71 7.94
C PHE A 127 5.26 -8.22 8.16
N SER A 128 5.20 -9.00 7.08
CA SER A 128 5.18 -10.47 7.17
C SER A 128 6.25 -11.09 6.26
N ILE A 129 6.85 -12.18 6.72
CA ILE A 129 7.68 -13.04 5.86
C ILE A 129 6.84 -14.25 5.47
N GLY A 130 6.65 -14.45 4.16
CA GLY A 130 5.82 -15.54 3.67
C GLY A 130 5.46 -15.39 2.20
N LYS A 131 4.48 -16.19 1.76
CA LYS A 131 3.95 -16.12 0.40
C LYS A 131 2.97 -14.96 0.28
N VAL A 132 3.28 -14.01 -0.60
CA VAL A 132 2.50 -12.77 -0.82
C VAL A 132 1.00 -13.03 -0.97
N HIS A 133 0.62 -14.00 -1.79
CA HIS A 133 -0.78 -14.33 -2.08
C HIS A 133 -1.56 -14.83 -0.86
N ASP A 134 -0.93 -15.69 -0.05
CA ASP A 134 -1.55 -16.30 1.12
C ASP A 134 -1.69 -15.26 2.23
N THR A 135 -0.63 -14.46 2.44
CA THR A 135 -0.65 -13.36 3.41
C THR A 135 -1.69 -12.31 3.06
N ILE A 136 -1.85 -11.92 1.79
CA ILE A 136 -2.92 -10.98 1.40
C ILE A 136 -4.29 -11.53 1.78
N GLN A 137 -4.58 -12.80 1.48
CA GLN A 137 -5.87 -13.42 1.82
C GLN A 137 -6.07 -13.53 3.34
N GLN A 138 -5.00 -13.82 4.08
CA GLN A 138 -5.03 -13.83 5.54
C GLN A 138 -5.32 -12.44 6.11
N MET A 139 -4.65 -11.39 5.62
CA MET A 139 -4.85 -10.03 6.11
C MET A 139 -6.25 -9.50 5.76
N ILE A 140 -6.80 -9.85 4.60
CA ILE A 140 -8.20 -9.52 4.26
C ILE A 140 -9.17 -10.15 5.26
N ARG A 141 -8.91 -11.39 5.70
CA ARG A 141 -9.75 -12.06 6.71
C ARG A 141 -9.61 -11.49 8.12
N ILE A 142 -8.41 -11.02 8.48
CA ILE A 142 -8.14 -10.45 9.81
C ILE A 142 -8.72 -9.03 9.92
N TYR A 143 -8.47 -8.20 8.91
CA TYR A 143 -8.79 -6.77 8.96
C TYR A 143 -10.16 -6.43 8.36
N GLU A 144 -10.78 -7.36 7.62
CA GLU A 144 -12.05 -7.15 6.91
C GLU A 144 -12.13 -5.77 6.21
N PRO A 145 -11.13 -5.40 5.39
CA PRO A 145 -11.02 -4.05 4.86
C PRO A 145 -12.18 -3.74 3.91
N ALA A 146 -12.62 -2.49 3.90
CA ALA A 146 -13.63 -2.00 2.97
C ALA A 146 -13.17 -2.16 1.51
N MET A 147 -11.87 -1.95 1.26
CA MET A 147 -11.24 -2.11 -0.06
C MET A 147 -9.76 -2.48 0.07
N LEU A 148 -9.24 -3.17 -0.96
CA LEU A 148 -7.83 -3.48 -1.16
C LEU A 148 -7.24 -2.56 -2.24
N VAL A 149 -6.17 -1.84 -1.92
CA VAL A 149 -5.44 -0.96 -2.84
C VAL A 149 -4.12 -1.60 -3.22
N VAL A 150 -3.85 -1.69 -4.53
CA VAL A 150 -2.58 -2.23 -5.06
C VAL A 150 -2.04 -1.38 -6.19
N GLY A 151 -0.73 -1.18 -6.20
CA GLY A 151 -0.06 -0.50 -7.31
C GLY A 151 0.10 -1.38 -8.55
N THR A 152 0.23 -0.77 -9.71
CA THR A 152 0.60 -1.47 -10.95
C THR A 152 1.73 -0.80 -11.71
N ARG A 153 2.63 -1.63 -12.27
CA ARG A 153 3.69 -1.18 -13.18
C ARG A 153 3.15 -0.56 -14.48
N GLY A 154 1.89 -0.82 -14.83
CA GLY A 154 1.24 -0.26 -16.01
C GLY A 154 1.70 -0.84 -17.34
N ARG A 155 2.27 -2.07 -17.34
CA ARG A 155 2.61 -2.80 -18.57
C ARG A 155 1.37 -2.89 -19.46
N SER A 156 1.55 -2.62 -20.75
CA SER A 156 0.44 -2.67 -21.70
C SER A 156 -0.06 -4.12 -21.81
N LEU A 157 -1.35 -4.34 -21.59
CA LEU A 157 -2.01 -5.63 -21.83
C LEU A 157 -2.27 -5.89 -23.33
N THR A 158 -1.66 -5.10 -24.22
CA THR A 158 -1.80 -5.25 -25.67
C THR A 158 -0.90 -6.39 -26.16
N GLY A 159 -1.53 -7.42 -26.73
CA GLY A 159 -0.87 -8.58 -27.33
C GLY A 159 -0.72 -9.79 -26.40
N TYR A 160 -0.34 -10.93 -26.97
CA TYR A 160 -0.15 -12.21 -26.27
C TYR A 160 0.85 -12.14 -25.11
N GLN A 161 1.77 -11.17 -25.14
CA GLN A 161 2.77 -10.95 -24.08
C GLN A 161 2.18 -10.38 -22.78
N GLY A 162 0.99 -9.74 -22.83
CA GLY A 162 0.26 -9.29 -21.64
C GLY A 162 -0.38 -10.44 -20.87
N LEU A 163 -0.91 -11.44 -21.58
CA LEU A 163 -1.53 -12.64 -21.00
C LEU A 163 -0.52 -13.56 -20.31
N LEU A 164 0.73 -13.58 -20.80
CA LEU A 164 1.81 -14.47 -20.34
C LEU A 164 2.59 -13.94 -19.12
N SER A 165 2.23 -12.76 -18.59
CA SER A 165 2.79 -12.28 -17.32
C SER A 165 2.14 -12.99 -16.13
N SER A 166 2.56 -14.25 -15.92
CA SER A 166 2.28 -15.02 -14.71
C SER A 166 3.01 -14.37 -13.53
N GLY A 167 2.29 -13.96 -12.48
CA GLY A 167 2.90 -13.51 -11.22
C GLY A 167 2.73 -12.03 -10.84
N SER A 168 1.81 -11.27 -11.45
CA SER A 168 1.49 -9.92 -10.94
C SER A 168 0.55 -9.98 -9.74
N VAL A 169 0.97 -9.41 -8.60
CA VAL A 169 0.12 -9.24 -7.39
C VAL A 169 -1.19 -8.53 -7.75
N SER A 170 -1.15 -7.45 -8.52
CA SER A 170 -2.36 -6.73 -8.94
C SER A 170 -3.35 -7.61 -9.74
N LYS A 171 -2.84 -8.54 -10.56
CA LYS A 171 -3.68 -9.49 -11.31
C LYS A 171 -4.27 -10.54 -10.37
N TYR A 172 -3.48 -11.08 -9.46
CA TYR A 172 -3.94 -12.02 -8.44
C TYR A 172 -5.07 -11.41 -7.60
N CYS A 173 -4.87 -10.19 -7.07
CA CYS A 173 -5.89 -9.52 -6.27
C CYS A 173 -7.19 -9.30 -7.07
N LEU A 174 -7.12 -8.86 -8.32
CA LEU A 174 -8.32 -8.70 -9.16
C LEU A 174 -9.07 -10.01 -9.41
N GLN A 175 -8.37 -11.14 -9.45
CA GLN A 175 -8.97 -12.43 -9.76
C GLN A 175 -9.54 -13.15 -8.54
N TYR A 176 -8.93 -12.98 -7.37
CA TYR A 176 -9.20 -13.82 -6.19
C TYR A 176 -9.55 -13.02 -4.92
N SER A 177 -9.51 -11.69 -4.93
CA SER A 177 -9.87 -10.91 -3.74
C SER A 177 -11.36 -11.02 -3.44
N PRO A 178 -11.76 -11.31 -2.19
CA PRO A 178 -13.16 -11.28 -1.77
C PRO A 178 -13.68 -9.86 -1.51
N VAL A 179 -12.77 -8.86 -1.44
CA VAL A 179 -13.11 -7.44 -1.25
C VAL A 179 -12.85 -6.63 -2.52
N PRO A 180 -13.51 -5.48 -2.72
CA PRO A 180 -13.26 -4.61 -3.86
C PRO A 180 -11.77 -4.21 -3.97
N VAL A 181 -11.22 -4.27 -5.19
CA VAL A 181 -9.80 -3.97 -5.45
C VAL A 181 -9.65 -2.72 -6.29
N ILE A 182 -8.86 -1.76 -5.81
CA ILE A 182 -8.45 -0.58 -6.55
C ILE A 182 -7.02 -0.77 -7.05
N VAL A 183 -6.83 -0.62 -8.37
CA VAL A 183 -5.51 -0.70 -9.00
C VAL A 183 -5.03 0.69 -9.38
N VAL A 184 -4.05 1.19 -8.64
CA VAL A 184 -3.52 2.54 -8.84
C VAL A 184 -2.40 2.53 -9.88
N ARG A 185 -2.51 3.43 -10.86
CA ARG A 185 -1.51 3.65 -11.91
C ARG A 185 -0.79 4.98 -11.66
N PRO A 186 0.56 5.01 -11.73
CA PRO A 186 1.32 6.25 -11.57
C PRO A 186 0.83 7.37 -12.49
N SER A 187 0.59 8.55 -11.92
CA SER A 187 0.06 9.74 -12.60
C SER A 187 0.93 10.18 -13.79
N SER A 188 2.25 10.16 -13.64
CA SER A 188 3.22 10.43 -14.72
C SER A 188 3.00 9.57 -15.97
N LYS A 189 2.70 8.28 -15.77
CA LYS A 189 2.39 7.34 -16.86
C LYS A 189 0.99 7.54 -17.42
N ARG A 190 0.01 7.97 -16.60
CA ARG A 190 -1.34 8.34 -17.06
C ARG A 190 -1.26 9.56 -17.98
N GLU A 191 -0.54 10.61 -17.57
CA GLU A 191 -0.38 11.83 -18.37
C GLU A 191 0.44 11.58 -19.64
N ALA A 192 1.50 10.77 -19.60
CA ALA A 192 2.23 10.38 -20.80
C ALA A 192 1.36 9.62 -21.81
N LYS A 193 0.51 8.68 -21.36
CA LYS A 193 -0.46 8.00 -22.23
C LYS A 193 -1.55 8.93 -22.72
N LYS A 194 -2.04 9.86 -21.89
CA LYS A 194 -3.03 10.88 -22.28
C LYS A 194 -2.46 11.77 -23.39
N ARG A 195 -1.24 12.28 -23.23
CA ARG A 195 -0.52 13.05 -24.27
C ARG A 195 -0.35 12.23 -25.55
N LYS A 196 0.10 10.98 -25.46
CA LYS A 196 0.22 10.10 -26.63
C LYS A 196 -1.12 9.87 -27.34
N ARG A 197 -2.21 9.74 -26.59
CA ARG A 197 -3.58 9.57 -27.15
C ARG A 197 -4.12 10.84 -27.81
N LEU A 198 -3.78 12.02 -27.28
CA LEU A 198 -4.16 13.30 -27.86
C LEU A 198 -3.34 13.64 -29.12
N ALA A 199 -2.11 13.15 -29.19
CA ALA A 199 -1.22 13.32 -30.34
C ALA A 199 -1.42 12.28 -31.45
N ASP A 200 -2.40 11.38 -31.33
CA ASP A 200 -2.68 10.34 -32.33
C ASP A 200 -3.71 10.86 -33.35
N PRO A 201 -3.29 11.22 -34.58
CA PRO A 201 -4.18 11.81 -35.59
C PRO A 201 -5.17 10.79 -36.19
N SER A 202 -4.95 9.49 -35.98
CA SER A 202 -5.86 8.44 -36.44
C SER A 202 -7.07 8.26 -35.51
N ARG A 203 -7.03 8.89 -34.34
CA ARG A 203 -8.05 8.76 -33.32
C ARG A 203 -9.13 9.82 -33.49
N GLY A 204 -10.13 9.54 -34.32
CA GLY A 204 -11.38 10.31 -34.32
C GLY A 204 -12.02 10.24 -32.92
N GLY A 205 -12.11 11.39 -32.24
CA GLY A 205 -12.75 11.46 -30.94
C GLY A 205 -14.26 11.29 -31.07
N TYR A 206 -14.93 10.80 -30.02
CA TYR A 206 -16.40 10.78 -29.96
C TYR A 206 -16.99 12.20 -30.13
N ARG A 207 -16.22 13.24 -29.79
CA ARG A 207 -16.54 14.64 -30.06
C ARG A 207 -16.53 14.98 -31.55
N ASP A 208 -15.56 14.48 -32.32
CA ASP A 208 -15.49 14.69 -33.77
C ASP A 208 -16.62 13.96 -34.54
N ILE A 209 -17.20 12.93 -33.94
CA ILE A 209 -18.37 12.21 -34.48
C ILE A 209 -19.66 13.01 -34.19
N LEU A 210 -19.76 13.63 -33.01
CA LEU A 210 -20.90 14.45 -32.62
C LEU A 210 -20.91 15.82 -33.32
N ASP A 211 -19.75 16.44 -33.54
CA ASP A 211 -19.63 17.72 -34.26
C ASP A 211 -19.85 17.59 -35.79
N LYS A 212 -19.94 16.34 -36.30
CA LYS A 212 -20.24 16.02 -37.71
C LYS A 212 -21.69 15.57 -37.94
N SER A 213 -22.54 15.60 -36.92
CA SER A 213 -23.98 15.30 -36.99
C SER A 213 -24.80 16.59 -36.93
#